data_AF-F4RHC9-F1
#
_entry.id   AF-F4RHC9-F1
#
_cell.length_a   1.000
_cell.length_b   1.000
_cell.length_c   1.000
_cell.angle_alpha   90.00
_cell.angle_beta   90.00
_cell.angle_gamma   90.00
#
_symmetry.space_group_name_H-M   'P 1'
#
loop_
_entity.id
_entity.type
_entity.pdbx_description
1 polymer ?
#
loop_
_entity_poly.entity_id
_entity_poly.type
_entity_poly.pdbx_seq_one_letter_code
_entity_poly.pdbx_strand_id
1 'polypeptide(L)'
;MHSRAIFQLLLSVILNAHIFTVSGTFSSSITKECPTLAHNQPLSHGRPFMTNKRVVLKNGNQPKIFQSEGPSTRAIFPAIRTGEERAKSLSQGSNPKKPGLALTKNDKLACKIPAPSERIKQTTITKRCLGSSHKTLDPDLVVEAYRQSTGTRLIISDYDGTLREFVNDPKAATPSQQVLDDLEALSSEENNLVWLVSGRDQGFLQKHFGHIENLGLKAAYGAATRDPNSGEWEEKDFDRGSLDTIMEIMEGWRSSLPTTWIEEKDFGLAYHYKESYDVALEDRSEDLPRKQAKDEIDRLYNSRAKQLKDQLDDAIAEEGLPLKTILGNMVVEVKDKTLSKREAVLSIYKNIEHPDFVLIGGDDPADEDMFQVAHEQESKAKRYGNSPFVATVHVSHDKGKRTDAKYMVRVPHEFRGLVSKLSASG
;
A
#
# COMPACT_ATOMS: atom_id res chain seq x y z
N MET A 1 -4.58 26.58 -47.66
CA MET A 1 -4.89 25.13 -47.71
C MET A 1 -4.43 24.42 -46.43
N HIS A 2 -4.79 24.92 -45.24
CA HIS A 2 -4.32 24.42 -43.94
C HIS A 2 -5.48 24.22 -42.94
N SER A 3 -6.58 23.60 -43.39
CA SER A 3 -7.70 23.26 -42.49
C SER A 3 -8.38 21.93 -42.85
N ARG A 4 -7.78 21.13 -43.76
CA ARG A 4 -8.34 19.84 -44.18
C ARG A 4 -7.68 18.62 -43.53
N ALA A 5 -6.42 18.73 -43.07
CA ALA A 5 -5.72 17.61 -42.44
C ALA A 5 -6.16 17.35 -40.99
N ILE A 6 -6.48 18.41 -40.23
CA ILE A 6 -6.93 18.29 -38.83
C ILE A 6 -8.39 17.83 -38.74
N PHE A 7 -9.20 18.10 -39.77
CA PHE A 7 -10.61 17.66 -39.81
C PHE A 7 -10.77 16.18 -40.18
N GLN A 8 -9.80 15.56 -40.85
CA GLN A 8 -9.86 14.12 -41.20
C GLN A 8 -9.53 13.18 -40.04
N LEU A 9 -8.72 13.61 -39.07
CA LEU A 9 -8.42 12.82 -37.86
C LEU A 9 -9.55 12.86 -36.82
N LEU A 10 -10.37 13.91 -36.81
CA LEU A 10 -11.55 14.02 -35.94
C LEU A 10 -12.78 13.26 -36.48
N LEU A 11 -12.87 13.02 -37.80
CA LEU A 11 -14.01 12.35 -38.41
C LEU A 11 -13.92 10.81 -38.37
N SER A 12 -12.71 10.23 -38.27
CA SER A 12 -12.52 8.78 -38.19
C SER A 12 -12.82 8.18 -36.80
N VAL A 13 -12.93 9.02 -35.76
CA VAL A 13 -13.24 8.57 -34.39
C VAL A 13 -14.74 8.61 -34.09
N ILE A 14 -15.52 9.45 -34.79
CA ILE A 14 -16.96 9.59 -34.53
C ILE A 14 -17.82 8.57 -35.32
N LEU A 15 -17.32 8.00 -36.43
CA LEU A 15 -18.10 7.06 -37.24
C LEU A 15 -18.03 5.57 -36.81
N ASN A 16 -17.13 5.19 -35.90
CA ASN A 16 -17.02 3.79 -35.43
C ASN A 16 -17.81 3.47 -34.14
N ALA A 17 -18.57 4.44 -33.61
CA ALA A 17 -19.35 4.25 -32.38
C ALA A 17 -20.82 3.82 -32.61
N HIS A 18 -21.25 3.67 -33.86
CA HIS A 18 -22.60 3.16 -34.18
C HIS A 18 -22.53 2.17 -35.34
N ILE A 19 -22.48 0.88 -35.00
CA ILE A 19 -23.22 -0.25 -35.59
C ILE A 19 -22.68 -1.50 -34.89
N PHE A 20 -23.40 -1.99 -33.88
CA PHE A 20 -23.45 -3.42 -33.56
C PHE A 20 -24.72 -3.67 -32.75
N THR A 21 -25.77 -4.06 -33.45
CA THR A 21 -26.92 -4.76 -32.87
C THR A 21 -27.06 -6.13 -33.54
N VAL A 22 -26.80 -7.16 -32.73
CA VAL A 22 -27.59 -8.39 -32.59
C VAL A 22 -27.85 -9.26 -33.84
N SER A 23 -27.05 -10.32 -33.93
CA SER A 23 -27.35 -11.74 -34.27
C SER A 23 -28.48 -12.14 -35.23
N GLY A 24 -28.18 -13.13 -36.09
CA GLY A 24 -29.17 -14.18 -36.43
C GLY A 24 -29.02 -14.87 -37.79
N THR A 25 -28.28 -15.99 -37.81
CA THR A 25 -28.41 -17.21 -38.65
C THR A 25 -28.88 -17.12 -40.12
N PHE A 26 -28.14 -17.73 -41.05
CA PHE A 26 -28.64 -18.86 -41.86
C PHE A 26 -27.52 -19.61 -42.61
N SER A 27 -27.75 -20.92 -42.74
CA SER A 27 -26.97 -21.98 -43.39
C SER A 27 -26.84 -21.84 -44.91
N SER A 28 -25.71 -22.26 -45.50
CA SER A 28 -25.72 -23.29 -46.56
C SER A 28 -24.31 -23.75 -46.96
N SER A 29 -24.24 -25.06 -47.12
CA SER A 29 -23.16 -25.93 -47.59
C SER A 29 -22.86 -25.77 -49.08
N ILE A 30 -21.57 -25.70 -49.47
CA ILE A 30 -21.08 -26.17 -50.78
C ILE A 30 -19.72 -26.86 -50.61
N THR A 31 -19.68 -28.11 -51.06
CA THR A 31 -18.53 -29.00 -51.23
C THR A 31 -17.77 -28.69 -52.53
N LYS A 32 -16.44 -28.90 -52.53
CA LYS A 32 -15.58 -29.41 -53.63
C LYS A 32 -14.10 -29.16 -53.29
N GLU A 33 -13.36 -30.22 -52.94
CA GLU A 33 -12.45 -30.99 -53.81
C GLU A 33 -11.00 -30.49 -53.75
N CYS A 34 -10.14 -31.37 -53.23
CA CYS A 34 -8.69 -31.33 -53.30
C CYS A 34 -8.21 -31.62 -54.74
N PRO A 35 -6.97 -31.24 -55.08
CA PRO A 35 -5.99 -32.31 -55.23
C PRO A 35 -4.61 -32.00 -54.63
N THR A 36 -4.05 -33.07 -54.07
CA THR A 36 -2.66 -33.30 -53.70
C THR A 36 -1.71 -33.29 -54.91
N LEU A 37 -0.49 -32.76 -54.72
CA LEU A 37 0.71 -33.28 -55.39
C LEU A 37 1.89 -33.25 -54.41
N ALA A 38 2.51 -34.41 -54.24
CA ALA A 38 3.70 -34.67 -53.46
C ALA A 38 4.88 -34.94 -54.40
N HIS A 39 6.11 -34.56 -54.01
CA HIS A 39 7.29 -35.42 -54.16
C HIS A 39 8.54 -34.92 -53.40
N ASN A 40 9.04 -35.82 -52.53
CA ASN A 40 10.43 -36.26 -52.28
C ASN A 40 11.54 -35.30 -51.74
N GLN A 41 11.72 -35.35 -50.40
CA GLN A 41 12.89 -35.77 -49.56
C GLN A 41 14.31 -36.00 -50.18
N PRO A 42 15.41 -36.18 -49.36
CA PRO A 42 15.69 -35.81 -47.94
C PRO A 42 17.14 -35.31 -47.66
N LEU A 43 17.46 -35.05 -46.38
CA LEU A 43 18.70 -35.28 -45.58
C LEU A 43 18.79 -34.19 -44.49
N SER A 44 19.17 -34.36 -43.22
CA SER A 44 19.49 -35.49 -42.33
C SER A 44 19.82 -34.89 -40.93
N HIS A 45 19.71 -35.70 -39.85
CA HIS A 45 20.14 -35.44 -38.45
C HIS A 45 19.28 -34.46 -37.62
N GLY A 46 18.82 -34.72 -36.40
CA GLY A 46 18.77 -35.89 -35.52
C GLY A 46 17.91 -35.49 -34.30
N ARG A 47 16.96 -36.33 -33.91
CA ARG A 47 16.09 -36.18 -32.71
C ARG A 47 16.79 -36.81 -31.47
N PRO A 48 16.10 -37.18 -30.35
CA PRO A 48 14.91 -36.67 -29.61
C PRO A 48 15.24 -36.49 -28.08
N PHE A 49 14.39 -36.02 -27.17
CA PHE A 49 13.25 -36.71 -26.50
C PHE A 49 12.64 -35.70 -25.49
N MET A 50 11.33 -35.39 -25.50
CA MET A 50 10.16 -36.14 -25.04
C MET A 50 9.88 -36.13 -23.52
N THR A 51 8.72 -35.53 -23.24
CA THR A 51 7.78 -35.67 -22.12
C THR A 51 7.68 -37.06 -21.49
N ASN A 52 7.38 -37.11 -20.19
CA ASN A 52 6.59 -38.20 -19.62
C ASN A 52 5.72 -37.74 -18.44
N LYS A 53 4.41 -37.71 -18.69
CA LYS A 53 3.38 -37.98 -17.67
C LYS A 53 3.39 -39.49 -17.39
N ARG A 54 3.32 -39.91 -16.14
CA ARG A 54 2.90 -41.28 -15.78
C ARG A 54 1.90 -41.26 -14.63
N VAL A 55 0.69 -41.71 -14.97
CA VAL A 55 -0.36 -42.15 -14.06
C VAL A 55 0.04 -43.51 -13.49
N VAL A 56 -0.13 -43.70 -12.18
CA VAL A 56 -0.12 -45.02 -11.53
C VAL A 56 -1.41 -45.15 -10.73
N LEU A 57 -2.20 -46.17 -11.05
CA LEU A 57 -3.28 -46.70 -10.22
C LEU A 57 -2.87 -48.10 -9.74
N LYS A 58 -3.02 -48.39 -8.44
CA LYS A 58 -3.64 -49.62 -7.92
C LYS A 58 -3.73 -49.67 -6.38
N ASN A 59 -4.95 -49.98 -5.94
CA ASN A 59 -5.36 -50.88 -4.85
C ASN A 59 -5.05 -50.55 -3.37
N GLY A 60 -6.11 -50.12 -2.67
CA GLY A 60 -6.83 -50.95 -1.68
C GLY A 60 -6.09 -51.42 -0.43
N ASN A 61 -6.33 -50.73 0.70
CA ASN A 61 -6.57 -51.33 2.02
C ASN A 61 -7.05 -50.24 3.02
N GLN A 62 -8.27 -50.39 3.54
CA GLN A 62 -8.64 -49.95 4.90
C GLN A 62 -8.41 -51.15 5.86
N PRO A 63 -8.49 -51.05 7.21
CA PRO A 63 -8.93 -49.94 8.08
C PRO A 63 -8.01 -49.70 9.31
N LYS A 64 -8.30 -48.69 10.15
CA LYS A 64 -8.55 -48.89 11.59
C LYS A 64 -8.89 -47.59 12.33
N ILE A 65 -10.08 -47.62 12.91
CA ILE A 65 -10.57 -46.77 14.00
C ILE A 65 -9.80 -47.15 15.28
N PHE A 66 -9.33 -46.16 16.02
CA PHE A 66 -8.98 -46.30 17.44
C PHE A 66 -9.66 -45.18 18.22
N GLN A 67 -10.46 -45.57 19.21
CA GLN A 67 -11.02 -44.73 20.26
C GLN A 67 -10.24 -44.97 21.57
N SER A 68 -10.27 -43.92 22.41
CA SER A 68 -10.01 -43.85 23.87
C SER A 68 -8.54 -43.93 24.31
N GLU A 69 -8.02 -43.16 25.28
CA GLU A 69 -8.58 -42.52 26.48
C GLU A 69 -7.80 -41.23 26.85
N GLY A 70 -8.44 -40.28 27.53
CA GLY A 70 -7.75 -39.20 28.29
C GLY A 70 -7.18 -39.70 29.63
N PRO A 71 -6.57 -38.86 30.51
CA PRO A 71 -7.20 -37.61 30.97
C PRO A 71 -6.28 -36.38 31.25
N SER A 72 -6.93 -35.20 31.21
CA SER A 72 -6.84 -34.04 32.13
C SER A 72 -5.49 -33.38 32.44
N THR A 73 -5.36 -32.07 32.13
CA THR A 73 -5.42 -31.00 33.18
C THR A 73 -5.69 -29.59 32.64
N ARG A 74 -6.78 -29.00 33.16
CA ARG A 74 -7.07 -27.60 33.55
C ARG A 74 -6.84 -26.41 32.62
N ALA A 75 -8.00 -25.86 32.22
CA ALA A 75 -8.25 -24.48 31.82
C ALA A 75 -8.17 -23.47 33.00
N ILE A 76 -7.78 -22.22 32.68
CA ILE A 76 -8.21 -21.01 33.39
C ILE A 76 -8.53 -19.93 32.34
N PHE A 77 -9.82 -19.70 32.09
CA PHE A 77 -10.37 -18.45 31.53
C PHE A 77 -11.71 -18.20 32.22
N PRO A 78 -11.99 -17.02 32.78
CA PRO A 78 -13.32 -16.70 33.28
C PRO A 78 -14.24 -16.20 32.15
N ALA A 79 -15.44 -16.76 32.16
CA ALA A 79 -16.53 -16.52 31.24
C ALA A 79 -17.10 -15.08 31.32
N ILE A 80 -17.40 -14.49 30.17
CA ILE A 80 -18.32 -13.36 30.05
C ILE A 80 -19.65 -13.91 29.51
N ARG A 81 -20.69 -13.77 30.34
CA ARG A 81 -22.08 -14.10 30.01
C ARG A 81 -22.61 -13.11 28.98
N THR A 82 -23.11 -13.63 27.86
CA THR A 82 -24.03 -12.94 26.95
C THR A 82 -25.44 -12.95 27.55
N GLY A 83 -26.01 -11.76 27.74
CA GLY A 83 -27.42 -11.59 28.09
C GLY A 83 -28.09 -10.70 27.05
N GLU A 84 -28.74 -11.32 26.06
CA GLU A 84 -29.85 -10.71 25.34
C GLU A 84 -31.11 -10.84 26.20
N GLU A 85 -31.82 -9.75 26.47
CA GLU A 85 -33.25 -9.60 26.15
C GLU A 85 -33.88 -8.34 26.79
N ARG A 86 -34.88 -7.83 26.05
CA ARG A 86 -36.00 -6.94 26.44
C ARG A 86 -35.80 -5.43 26.41
N ALA A 87 -36.16 -4.88 25.26
CA ALA A 87 -36.95 -3.66 25.17
C ALA A 87 -38.43 -3.95 25.48
N LYS A 88 -39.06 -3.18 26.39
CA LYS A 88 -40.43 -2.65 26.27
C LYS A 88 -40.82 -1.74 27.45
N SER A 89 -41.11 -0.49 27.09
CA SER A 89 -42.30 0.29 27.45
C SER A 89 -42.38 1.08 28.78
N LEU A 90 -42.97 2.28 28.62
CA LEU A 90 -43.67 3.16 29.58
C LEU A 90 -42.80 4.03 30.50
N SER A 91 -43.12 5.28 30.86
CA SER A 91 -43.96 6.37 30.35
C SER A 91 -43.90 7.49 31.42
N GLN A 92 -44.05 8.75 30.99
CA GLN A 92 -44.56 9.91 31.77
C GLN A 92 -43.68 10.68 32.78
N GLY A 93 -43.73 12.02 32.58
CA GLY A 93 -43.78 13.08 33.60
C GLY A 93 -42.45 13.46 34.25
N SER A 94 -42.08 14.71 34.51
CA SER A 94 -42.72 16.02 34.39
C SER A 94 -41.67 17.04 34.88
N ASN A 95 -41.53 18.17 34.20
CA ASN A 95 -40.87 19.39 34.70
C ASN A 95 -41.65 19.91 35.94
N PRO A 96 -41.05 20.64 36.92
CA PRO A 96 -40.92 22.09 36.73
C PRO A 96 -39.82 22.86 37.54
N LYS A 97 -39.49 24.03 37.00
CA LYS A 97 -39.31 25.36 37.67
C LYS A 97 -38.00 25.70 38.44
N LYS A 98 -37.32 26.72 37.88
CA LYS A 98 -36.57 27.78 38.58
C LYS A 98 -37.50 28.67 39.42
N PRO A 99 -36.92 29.47 40.33
CA PRO A 99 -37.26 30.88 40.42
C PRO A 99 -36.02 31.80 40.37
N GLY A 100 -36.18 32.98 39.78
CA GLY A 100 -35.22 34.08 39.81
C GLY A 100 -35.64 35.20 40.77
N LEU A 101 -34.71 36.11 41.05
CA LEU A 101 -34.85 37.49 41.58
C LEU A 101 -33.40 37.99 41.81
N ALA A 102 -32.99 39.25 41.78
CA ALA A 102 -33.39 40.51 41.16
C ALA A 102 -32.18 41.45 41.35
N LEU A 103 -31.97 42.36 40.40
CA LEU A 103 -30.86 43.33 40.37
C LEU A 103 -31.13 44.57 41.24
N THR A 104 -30.08 45.12 41.84
CA THR A 104 -29.99 46.54 42.20
C THR A 104 -28.87 47.25 41.42
N LYS A 105 -29.24 48.42 40.90
CA LYS A 105 -28.52 49.51 40.23
C LYS A 105 -27.41 50.10 41.14
N ASN A 106 -26.37 50.83 40.74
CA ASN A 106 -25.87 51.49 39.53
C ASN A 106 -24.39 51.81 39.83
N ASP A 107 -23.49 51.74 38.86
CA ASP A 107 -22.71 52.94 38.52
C ASP A 107 -22.21 52.90 37.09
N LYS A 108 -22.31 54.08 36.48
CA LYS A 108 -22.24 54.36 35.05
C LYS A 108 -20.81 54.70 34.66
N LEU A 109 -20.33 54.09 33.57
CA LEU A 109 -19.65 54.85 32.52
C LEU A 109 -20.11 54.36 31.14
N ALA A 110 -20.75 55.28 30.42
CA ALA A 110 -21.15 55.18 29.01
C ALA A 110 -19.89 54.98 28.13
N CYS A 111 -19.90 54.42 26.93
CA CYS A 111 -20.80 54.45 25.76
C CYS A 111 -20.09 53.49 24.75
N LYS A 112 -20.66 52.75 23.78
CA LYS A 112 -21.93 52.78 23.05
C LYS A 112 -22.01 51.47 22.24
N ILE A 113 -23.21 50.90 22.15
CA ILE A 113 -23.58 49.64 21.47
C ILE A 113 -23.96 49.95 19.99
N PRO A 114 -24.01 48.98 19.05
CA PRO A 114 -25.26 48.22 18.88
C PRO A 114 -25.07 46.69 18.73
N ALA A 115 -26.16 46.00 19.10
CA ALA A 115 -26.37 44.55 19.07
C ALA A 115 -27.12 44.15 17.76
N PRO A 116 -27.74 42.95 17.64
CA PRO A 116 -27.08 41.66 17.42
C PRO A 116 -27.71 40.83 16.26
N SER A 117 -27.10 39.66 16.04
CA SER A 117 -27.65 38.39 15.50
C SER A 117 -27.55 38.06 13.99
N GLU A 118 -26.79 36.98 13.78
CA GLU A 118 -27.05 35.82 12.91
C GLU A 118 -26.85 35.94 11.39
N ARG A 119 -25.69 35.44 10.93
CA ARG A 119 -25.70 34.35 9.96
C ARG A 119 -24.42 33.51 10.04
N ILE A 120 -24.62 32.23 10.34
CA ILE A 120 -23.67 31.14 10.16
C ILE A 120 -23.09 31.23 8.73
N LYS A 121 -21.77 31.38 8.61
CA LYS A 121 -21.04 31.04 7.40
C LYS A 121 -19.87 30.16 7.79
N GLN A 122 -20.09 28.86 7.57
CA GLN A 122 -19.04 27.88 7.32
C GLN A 122 -17.97 28.55 6.46
N THR A 123 -16.78 28.74 7.03
CA THR A 123 -15.61 29.13 6.27
C THR A 123 -14.57 28.06 6.51
N THR A 124 -14.59 27.11 5.58
CA THR A 124 -13.50 26.25 5.12
C THR A 124 -12.18 26.51 5.82
N ILE A 125 -11.72 25.51 6.58
CA ILE A 125 -10.34 25.39 7.03
C ILE A 125 -9.47 25.29 5.77
N THR A 126 -8.99 26.43 5.28
CA THR A 126 -7.86 26.45 4.36
C THR A 126 -6.65 25.97 5.16
N LYS A 127 -6.17 24.77 4.82
CA LYS A 127 -4.89 24.21 5.28
C LYS A 127 -3.83 25.32 5.20
N ARG A 128 -3.47 25.90 6.36
CA ARG A 128 -2.26 26.71 6.48
C ARG A 128 -1.09 25.76 6.27
N CYS A 129 -0.36 25.97 5.18
CA CYS A 129 0.96 25.41 4.98
C CYS A 129 1.88 25.86 6.13
N LEU A 130 2.04 25.00 7.13
CA LEU A 130 3.10 25.09 8.12
C LEU A 130 4.35 24.50 7.48
N GLY A 131 5.36 25.33 7.21
CA GLY A 131 6.70 24.84 6.94
C GLY A 131 7.23 24.17 8.20
N SER A 132 7.31 22.84 8.21
CA SER A 132 7.91 22.07 9.30
C SER A 132 9.42 22.28 9.27
N SER A 133 9.99 22.96 10.27
CA SER A 133 11.39 22.70 10.62
C SER A 133 11.41 21.36 11.35
N HIS A 134 11.79 20.30 10.65
CA HIS A 134 11.89 18.96 11.26
C HIS A 134 12.80 19.03 12.49
N LYS A 135 12.37 18.40 13.60
CA LYS A 135 13.19 18.36 14.81
C LYS A 135 14.35 17.39 14.60
N THR A 136 15.56 17.81 14.94
CA THR A 136 16.69 16.89 15.06
C THR A 136 16.35 15.85 16.11
N LEU A 137 16.58 14.57 15.80
CA LEU A 137 16.42 13.49 16.75
C LEU A 137 17.47 13.64 17.88
N ASP A 138 17.02 13.60 19.13
CA ASP A 138 17.91 13.37 20.28
C ASP A 138 17.87 11.87 20.60
N PRO A 139 18.93 11.11 20.29
CA PRO A 139 18.93 9.67 20.51
C PRO A 139 18.81 9.30 21.99
N ASP A 140 19.34 10.12 22.89
CA ASP A 140 19.38 9.78 24.31
C ASP A 140 17.98 9.90 24.94
N LEU A 141 17.15 10.82 24.43
CA LEU A 141 15.73 10.91 24.80
C LEU A 141 14.93 9.68 24.34
N VAL A 142 15.23 9.13 23.16
CA VAL A 142 14.59 7.88 22.69
C VAL A 142 15.03 6.69 23.53
N VAL A 143 16.34 6.58 23.84
CA VAL A 143 16.88 5.52 24.69
C VAL A 143 16.30 5.58 26.10
N GLU A 144 16.17 6.77 26.67
CA GLU A 144 15.56 6.94 28.00
C GLU A 144 14.08 6.50 27.98
N ALA A 145 13.31 6.92 26.97
CA ALA A 145 11.93 6.48 26.82
C ALA A 145 11.81 4.96 26.61
N TYR A 146 12.75 4.35 25.89
CA TYR A 146 12.83 2.91 25.69
C TYR A 146 13.07 2.15 27.00
N ARG A 147 13.96 2.65 27.87
CA ARG A 147 14.27 2.06 29.18
C ARG A 147 13.14 2.24 30.19
N GLN A 148 12.41 3.35 30.10
CA GLN A 148 11.28 3.65 30.98
C GLN A 148 9.99 2.93 30.57
N SER A 149 9.89 2.43 29.34
CA SER A 149 8.77 1.61 28.89
C SER A 149 8.68 0.33 29.72
N THR A 150 7.45 -0.01 30.09
CA THR A 150 7.15 -1.18 30.93
C THR A 150 6.23 -2.19 30.23
N GLY A 151 5.61 -1.77 29.12
CA GLY A 151 4.79 -2.61 28.25
C GLY A 151 5.48 -2.92 26.93
N THR A 152 4.66 -3.12 25.90
CA THR A 152 5.14 -3.50 24.56
C THR A 152 5.89 -2.35 23.88
N ARG A 153 7.12 -2.64 23.49
CA ARG A 153 8.02 -1.76 22.71
C ARG A 153 7.96 -2.18 21.25
N LEU A 154 7.19 -1.45 20.44
CA LEU A 154 7.06 -1.71 19.01
C LEU A 154 8.18 -1.01 18.23
N ILE A 155 9.00 -1.78 17.53
CA ILE A 155 10.11 -1.27 16.72
C ILE A 155 9.90 -1.75 15.28
N ILE A 156 9.71 -0.82 14.35
CA ILE A 156 9.51 -1.11 12.93
C ILE A 156 10.58 -0.38 12.12
N SER A 157 11.17 -1.04 11.15
CA SER A 157 12.10 -0.40 10.24
C SER A 157 11.85 -0.82 8.80
N ASP A 158 12.03 0.13 7.87
CA ASP A 158 12.41 -0.23 6.51
C ASP A 158 13.87 -0.71 6.48
N TYR A 159 14.26 -1.35 5.38
CA TYR A 159 15.58 -1.89 5.17
C TYR A 159 16.47 -0.99 4.30
N ASP A 160 16.20 -0.94 3.00
CA ASP A 160 16.96 -0.12 2.05
C ASP A 160 16.80 1.36 2.38
N GLY A 161 17.85 2.16 2.23
CA GLY A 161 17.84 3.58 2.58
C GLY A 161 17.73 3.90 4.08
N THR A 162 17.44 2.92 4.93
CA THR A 162 17.20 3.09 6.37
C THR A 162 18.21 2.35 7.24
N LEU A 163 18.21 1.01 7.21
CA LEU A 163 19.22 0.17 7.88
C LEU A 163 20.41 -0.12 6.98
N ARG A 164 20.27 0.05 5.66
CA ARG A 164 21.34 -0.16 4.69
C ARG A 164 21.34 0.94 3.64
N GLU A 165 22.51 1.47 3.33
CA GLU A 165 22.67 2.46 2.26
C GLU A 165 22.26 1.89 0.90
N PHE A 166 21.72 2.75 0.03
CA PHE A 166 21.54 2.40 -1.37
C PHE A 166 22.89 2.09 -2.03
N VAL A 167 22.92 0.99 -2.79
CA VAL A 167 24.07 0.56 -3.58
C VAL A 167 23.62 0.35 -5.02
N ASN A 168 24.55 0.50 -5.97
CA ASN A 168 24.25 0.41 -7.39
C ASN A 168 23.72 -0.97 -7.81
N ASP A 169 24.23 -2.04 -7.20
CA ASP A 169 23.68 -3.39 -7.36
C ASP A 169 22.76 -3.69 -6.17
N PRO A 170 21.44 -3.74 -6.35
CA PRO A 170 20.50 -4.06 -5.28
C PRO A 170 20.81 -5.38 -4.57
N LYS A 171 21.43 -6.37 -5.24
CA LYS A 171 21.80 -7.66 -4.63
C LYS A 171 22.99 -7.53 -3.67
N ALA A 172 23.80 -6.48 -3.81
CA ALA A 172 24.93 -6.18 -2.93
C ALA A 172 24.51 -5.39 -1.67
N ALA A 173 23.24 -5.02 -1.54
CA ALA A 173 22.69 -4.34 -0.37
C ALA A 173 22.48 -5.34 0.79
N THR A 174 23.49 -6.13 1.13
CA THR A 174 23.41 -7.11 2.23
C THR A 174 23.58 -6.41 3.58
N PRO A 175 22.97 -6.94 4.67
CA PRO A 175 23.11 -6.34 5.99
C PRO A 175 24.54 -6.49 6.50
N SER A 176 25.01 -5.52 7.28
CA SER A 176 26.26 -5.66 8.04
C SER A 176 26.04 -6.54 9.27
N GLN A 177 27.08 -7.22 9.75
CA GLN A 177 27.00 -8.04 10.97
C GLN A 177 26.41 -7.27 12.16
N GLN A 178 26.84 -6.03 12.38
CA GLN A 178 26.30 -5.18 13.44
C GLN A 178 24.77 -5.01 13.38
N VAL A 179 24.19 -4.92 12.18
CA VAL A 179 22.73 -4.78 12.01
C VAL A 179 22.03 -6.09 12.37
N LEU A 180 22.62 -7.23 12.01
CA LEU A 180 22.10 -8.53 12.39
C LEU A 180 22.14 -8.70 13.91
N ASP A 181 23.29 -8.42 14.53
CA ASP A 181 23.49 -8.52 15.97
C ASP A 181 22.54 -7.59 16.74
N ASP A 182 22.36 -6.34 16.27
CA ASP A 182 21.46 -5.39 16.91
C ASP A 182 19.99 -5.81 16.80
N LEU A 183 19.56 -6.30 15.63
CA LEU A 183 18.20 -6.80 15.44
C LEU A 183 17.95 -8.08 16.23
N GLU A 184 18.93 -8.97 16.33
CA GLU A 184 18.85 -10.19 17.13
C GLU A 184 18.76 -9.87 18.62
N ALA A 185 19.61 -8.98 19.13
CA ALA A 185 19.57 -8.52 20.51
C ALA A 185 18.23 -7.84 20.84
N LEU A 186 17.78 -6.89 20.00
CA LEU A 186 16.48 -6.26 20.19
C LEU A 186 15.33 -7.27 20.10
N SER A 187 15.38 -8.23 19.19
CA SER A 187 14.32 -9.22 19.06
C SER A 187 14.33 -10.23 20.21
N SER A 188 15.44 -10.41 20.92
CA SER A 188 15.52 -11.36 22.05
C SER A 188 14.87 -10.85 23.33
N GLU A 189 14.61 -9.54 23.41
CA GLU A 189 13.94 -8.90 24.54
C GLU A 189 12.43 -9.22 24.58
N GLU A 190 11.93 -9.73 25.71
CA GLU A 190 10.54 -10.20 25.86
C GLU A 190 9.50 -9.12 25.53
N ASN A 191 9.75 -7.87 25.93
CA ASN A 191 8.84 -6.75 25.71
C ASN A 191 9.01 -6.10 24.33
N ASN A 192 9.99 -6.51 23.52
CA ASN A 192 10.19 -5.95 22.20
C ASN A 192 9.39 -6.71 21.15
N LEU A 193 8.69 -5.95 20.32
CA LEU A 193 8.12 -6.46 19.08
C LEU A 193 8.83 -5.78 17.91
N VAL A 194 9.76 -6.50 17.28
CA VAL A 194 10.61 -5.97 16.22
C VAL A 194 10.14 -6.46 14.86
N TRP A 195 10.01 -5.54 13.91
CA TRP A 195 9.56 -5.82 12.55
C TRP A 195 10.44 -5.14 11.51
N LEU A 196 10.78 -5.90 10.47
CA LEU A 196 11.34 -5.37 9.23
C LEU A 196 10.23 -5.36 8.16
N VAL A 197 9.86 -4.17 7.69
CA VAL A 197 8.83 -3.98 6.66
C VAL A 197 9.50 -3.42 5.42
N SER A 198 9.68 -4.28 4.40
CA SER A 198 10.51 -3.95 3.24
C SER A 198 9.79 -4.16 1.91
N GLY A 199 10.25 -3.43 0.88
CA GLY A 199 9.93 -3.72 -0.52
C GLY A 199 10.67 -4.94 -1.08
N ARG A 200 11.67 -5.48 -0.37
CA ARG A 200 12.42 -6.68 -0.77
C ARG A 200 11.54 -7.93 -0.79
N ASP A 201 11.87 -8.85 -1.70
CA ASP A 201 11.17 -10.13 -1.79
C ASP A 201 11.45 -11.05 -0.59
N GLN A 202 10.60 -12.08 -0.45
CA GLN A 202 10.68 -13.08 0.62
C GLN A 202 12.00 -13.84 0.61
N GLY A 203 12.54 -14.17 -0.56
CA GLY A 203 13.80 -14.91 -0.68
C GLY A 203 14.98 -14.12 -0.12
N PHE A 204 15.03 -12.81 -0.38
CA PHE A 204 16.02 -11.91 0.17
C PHE A 204 15.90 -11.83 1.70
N LEU A 205 14.70 -11.57 2.22
CA LEU A 205 14.50 -11.48 3.68
C LEU A 205 14.79 -12.79 4.39
N GLN A 206 14.33 -13.93 3.84
CA GLN A 206 14.62 -15.25 4.40
C GLN A 206 16.12 -15.53 4.42
N LYS A 207 16.84 -15.25 3.32
CA LYS A 207 18.27 -15.49 3.22
C LYS A 207 19.08 -14.68 4.24
N HIS A 208 18.69 -13.43 4.48
CA HIS A 208 19.51 -12.48 5.24
C HIS A 208 19.08 -12.32 6.70
N PHE A 209 17.80 -12.49 7.02
CA PHE A 209 17.25 -12.24 8.36
C PHE A 209 16.49 -13.44 8.93
N GLY A 210 16.21 -14.47 8.12
CA GLY A 210 15.38 -15.61 8.52
C GLY A 210 15.94 -16.44 9.67
N HIS A 211 17.22 -16.28 10.02
CA HIS A 211 17.84 -16.94 11.17
C HIS A 211 17.49 -16.28 12.51
N ILE A 212 16.97 -15.04 12.51
CA ILE A 212 16.54 -14.34 13.73
C ILE A 212 15.08 -14.73 14.01
N GLU A 213 14.84 -15.61 14.97
CA GLU A 213 13.53 -16.24 15.18
C GLU A 213 12.43 -15.25 15.59
N ASN A 214 12.72 -14.35 16.53
CA ASN A 214 11.75 -13.38 17.06
C ASN A 214 11.70 -12.06 16.27
N LEU A 215 12.26 -12.03 15.05
CA LEU A 215 12.15 -10.88 14.15
C LEU A 215 10.99 -11.09 13.17
N GLY A 216 9.98 -10.23 13.26
CA GLY A 216 8.90 -10.20 12.28
C GLY A 216 9.38 -9.67 10.94
N LEU A 217 9.00 -10.34 9.84
CA LEU A 217 9.40 -9.97 8.49
C LEU A 217 8.15 -9.75 7.63
N LYS A 218 8.06 -8.59 6.96
CA LYS A 218 7.09 -8.33 5.89
C LYS A 218 7.82 -8.01 4.59
N ALA A 219 7.74 -8.93 3.65
CA ALA A 219 8.31 -8.83 2.32
C ALA A 219 7.33 -8.21 1.33
N ALA A 220 7.85 -7.57 0.28
CA ALA A 220 7.10 -6.99 -0.82
C ALA A 220 5.86 -6.21 -0.34
N TYR A 221 6.07 -5.32 0.64
CA TYR A 221 5.02 -4.47 1.23
C TYR A 221 3.87 -5.24 1.91
N GLY A 222 4.14 -6.45 2.40
CA GLY A 222 3.17 -7.30 3.09
C GLY A 222 2.60 -8.44 2.26
N ALA A 223 3.14 -8.72 1.07
CA ALA A 223 2.71 -9.85 0.24
C ALA A 223 3.15 -11.20 0.82
N ALA A 224 4.25 -11.23 1.57
CA ALA A 224 4.60 -12.36 2.41
C ALA A 224 4.94 -11.86 3.81
N THR A 225 4.42 -12.54 4.83
CA THR A 225 4.66 -12.22 6.24
C THR A 225 5.24 -13.44 6.93
N ARG A 226 6.25 -13.24 7.78
CA ARG A 226 6.67 -14.20 8.78
C ARG A 226 6.53 -13.52 10.14
N ASP A 227 5.53 -13.94 10.91
CA ASP A 227 5.36 -13.42 12.27
C ASP A 227 6.55 -13.82 13.17
N PRO A 228 6.87 -13.01 14.18
CA PRO A 228 7.87 -13.36 15.18
C PRO A 228 7.59 -14.74 15.80
N ASN A 229 8.63 -15.57 15.91
CA ASN A 229 8.57 -16.94 16.44
C ASN A 229 7.67 -17.93 15.67
N SER A 230 7.10 -17.56 14.51
CA SER A 230 6.29 -18.52 13.72
C SER A 230 7.17 -19.55 13.02
N GLY A 231 8.33 -19.13 12.51
CA GLY A 231 9.18 -19.93 11.62
C GLY A 231 8.60 -20.17 10.23
N GLU A 232 7.35 -19.75 9.99
CA GLU A 232 6.58 -20.04 8.79
C GLU A 232 6.18 -18.76 8.06
N TRP A 233 6.28 -18.78 6.74
CA TRP A 233 5.83 -17.69 5.88
C TRP A 233 4.37 -17.89 5.50
N GLU A 234 3.58 -16.84 5.71
CA GLU A 234 2.25 -16.67 5.16
C GLU A 234 2.35 -15.79 3.91
N GLU A 235 2.11 -16.40 2.76
CA GLU A 235 2.02 -15.69 1.49
C GLU A 235 0.57 -15.29 1.23
N LYS A 236 0.40 -14.07 0.73
CA LYS A 236 -0.90 -13.55 0.38
C LYS A 236 -1.42 -14.25 -0.87
N ASP A 237 -2.58 -14.87 -0.73
CA ASP A 237 -3.36 -15.32 -1.87
C ASP A 237 -3.93 -14.11 -2.62
N PHE A 238 -3.72 -14.07 -3.93
CA PHE A 238 -4.16 -12.98 -4.79
C PHE A 238 -4.96 -13.55 -5.95
N ASP A 239 -6.24 -13.18 -5.99
CA ASP A 239 -7.12 -13.55 -7.08
C ASP A 239 -6.72 -12.78 -8.35
N ARG A 240 -5.93 -13.43 -9.21
CA ARG A 240 -5.55 -12.86 -10.51
C ARG A 240 -6.75 -12.55 -11.40
N GLY A 241 -7.89 -13.23 -11.22
CA GLY A 241 -9.12 -12.92 -11.96
C GLY A 241 -9.64 -11.52 -11.69
N SER A 242 -9.28 -10.92 -10.54
CA SER A 242 -9.58 -9.51 -10.25
C SER A 242 -8.91 -8.51 -11.21
N LEU A 243 -7.91 -8.94 -11.99
CA LEU A 243 -7.23 -8.11 -12.98
C LEU A 243 -7.82 -8.21 -14.39
N ASP A 244 -8.79 -9.11 -14.64
CA ASP A 244 -9.28 -9.38 -16.00
C ASP A 244 -9.92 -8.12 -16.62
N THR A 245 -10.85 -7.47 -15.91
CA THR A 245 -11.47 -6.20 -16.36
C THR A 245 -10.42 -5.09 -16.53
N ILE A 246 -9.43 -5.04 -15.64
CA ILE A 246 -8.35 -4.04 -15.68
C ILE A 246 -7.49 -4.22 -16.93
N MET A 247 -7.14 -5.47 -17.24
CA MET A 247 -6.39 -5.83 -18.44
C MET A 247 -7.17 -5.46 -19.70
N GLU A 248 -8.46 -5.76 -19.76
CA GLU A 248 -9.31 -5.42 -20.91
C GLU A 248 -9.33 -3.90 -21.17
N ILE A 249 -9.50 -3.09 -20.12
CA ILE A 249 -9.45 -1.63 -20.22
C ILE A 249 -8.07 -1.18 -20.72
N MET A 250 -6.98 -1.64 -20.11
CA MET A 250 -5.62 -1.25 -20.50
C MET A 250 -5.29 -1.66 -21.94
N GLU A 251 -5.75 -2.82 -22.40
CA GLU A 251 -5.58 -3.29 -23.79
C GLU A 251 -6.33 -2.42 -24.81
N GLY A 252 -7.53 -1.94 -24.43
CA GLY A 252 -8.26 -0.95 -25.23
C GLY A 252 -7.45 0.34 -25.42
N TRP A 253 -6.83 0.83 -24.35
CA TRP A 253 -5.94 2.00 -24.42
C TRP A 253 -4.66 1.70 -25.21
N ARG A 254 -4.04 0.54 -25.00
CA ARG A 254 -2.83 0.11 -25.72
C ARG A 254 -3.06 0.09 -27.23
N SER A 255 -4.22 -0.41 -27.65
CA SER A 255 -4.61 -0.50 -29.06
C SER A 255 -4.82 0.89 -29.71
N SER A 256 -5.15 1.90 -28.91
CA SER A 256 -5.40 3.27 -29.38
C SER A 256 -4.14 4.14 -29.47
N LEU A 257 -3.05 3.73 -28.81
CA LEU A 257 -1.82 4.52 -28.68
C LEU A 257 -0.59 3.63 -28.93
N PRO A 258 0.04 3.72 -30.11
CA PRO A 258 1.22 2.93 -30.45
C PRO A 258 2.35 3.07 -29.42
N THR A 259 3.27 2.09 -29.35
CA THR A 259 4.46 2.13 -28.47
C THR A 259 4.13 2.24 -26.96
N THR A 260 2.92 1.88 -26.58
CA THR A 260 2.55 1.63 -25.19
C THR A 260 2.52 0.13 -24.92
N TRP A 261 2.68 -0.26 -23.66
CA TRP A 261 2.68 -1.66 -23.29
C TRP A 261 2.19 -1.86 -21.84
N ILE A 262 1.79 -3.09 -21.54
CA ILE A 262 1.27 -3.48 -20.24
C ILE A 262 2.27 -4.43 -19.61
N GLU A 263 2.71 -4.12 -18.39
CA GLU A 263 3.52 -4.96 -17.54
C GLU A 263 2.61 -5.76 -16.61
N GLU A 264 2.72 -7.10 -16.64
CA GLU A 264 2.13 -7.95 -15.62
C GLU A 264 3.06 -8.02 -14.41
N LYS A 265 2.52 -7.70 -13.24
CA LYS A 265 3.20 -7.84 -11.94
C LYS A 265 2.53 -8.97 -11.15
N ASP A 266 3.18 -9.40 -10.07
CA ASP A 266 2.63 -10.47 -9.21
C ASP A 266 1.25 -10.13 -8.65
N PHE A 267 1.04 -8.86 -8.28
CA PHE A 267 -0.17 -8.37 -7.60
C PHE A 267 -0.78 -7.14 -8.28
N GLY A 268 -0.63 -7.01 -9.59
CA GLY A 268 -1.10 -5.83 -10.32
C GLY A 268 -0.68 -5.77 -11.78
N LEU A 269 -1.03 -4.66 -12.44
CA LEU A 269 -0.71 -4.33 -13.82
C LEU A 269 -0.15 -2.91 -13.89
N ALA A 270 0.75 -2.64 -14.84
CA ALA A 270 1.21 -1.29 -15.13
C ALA A 270 1.16 -0.97 -16.62
N TYR A 271 0.44 0.10 -16.96
CA TYR A 271 0.34 0.63 -18.32
C TYR A 271 1.42 1.70 -18.53
N HIS A 272 2.42 1.38 -19.36
CA HIS A 272 3.57 2.23 -19.65
C HIS A 272 3.35 3.01 -20.95
N TYR A 273 3.57 4.32 -20.89
CA TYR A 273 3.37 5.22 -22.04
C TYR A 273 4.53 6.17 -22.32
N LYS A 274 5.68 5.97 -21.66
CA LYS A 274 6.88 6.80 -21.84
C LYS A 274 7.40 6.77 -23.28
N GLU A 275 7.47 5.60 -23.90
CA GLU A 275 8.01 5.49 -25.26
C GLU A 275 7.12 6.23 -26.26
N SER A 276 5.79 6.07 -26.16
CA SER A 276 4.84 6.89 -26.92
C SER A 276 5.02 8.38 -26.69
N TYR A 277 5.26 8.80 -25.44
CA TYR A 277 5.55 10.20 -25.11
C TYR A 277 6.85 10.69 -25.77
N ASP A 278 7.91 9.89 -25.74
CA ASP A 278 9.21 10.22 -26.35
C ASP A 278 9.08 10.34 -27.87
N VAL A 279 8.38 9.40 -28.54
CA VAL A 279 8.08 9.47 -29.98
C VAL A 279 7.32 10.76 -30.31
N ALA A 280 6.31 11.13 -29.51
CA ALA A 280 5.58 12.37 -29.74
C ALA A 280 6.46 13.63 -29.59
N LEU A 281 7.46 13.60 -28.71
CA LEU A 281 8.43 14.69 -28.58
C LEU A 281 9.41 14.75 -29.76
N GLU A 282 9.77 13.61 -30.33
CA GLU A 282 10.63 13.51 -31.52
C GLU A 282 9.89 13.99 -32.76
N ASP A 283 8.65 13.55 -32.97
CA ASP A 283 7.76 13.89 -34.09
C ASP A 283 7.10 15.28 -33.96
N ARG A 284 7.49 16.07 -32.96
CA ARG A 284 6.93 17.40 -32.73
C ARG A 284 7.10 18.30 -33.96
N SER A 285 6.14 19.20 -34.19
CA SER A 285 6.28 20.22 -35.25
C SER A 285 7.52 21.10 -35.02
N GLU A 286 8.36 21.22 -36.06
CA GLU A 286 9.51 22.11 -36.07
C GLU A 286 9.12 23.60 -36.11
N ASP A 287 7.88 23.90 -36.53
CA ASP A 287 7.36 25.26 -36.61
C ASP A 287 7.02 25.87 -35.24
N LEU A 288 6.85 25.01 -34.21
CA LEU A 288 6.59 25.45 -32.84
C LEU A 288 7.89 25.52 -32.02
N PRO A 289 8.07 26.54 -31.16
CA PRO A 289 9.13 26.55 -30.18
C PRO A 289 9.13 25.26 -29.35
N ARG A 290 10.29 24.60 -29.22
CA ARG A 290 10.45 23.30 -28.52
C ARG A 290 9.74 23.24 -27.17
N LYS A 291 9.80 24.33 -26.39
CA LYS A 291 9.13 24.42 -25.09
C LYS A 291 7.61 24.34 -25.20
N GLN A 292 7.02 25.06 -26.16
CA GLN A 292 5.56 25.06 -26.36
C GLN A 292 5.07 23.69 -26.83
N ALA A 293 5.77 23.07 -27.79
CA ALA A 293 5.46 21.71 -28.23
C ALA A 293 5.52 20.70 -27.07
N LYS A 294 6.56 20.79 -26.23
CA LYS A 294 6.66 19.95 -25.03
C LYS A 294 5.49 20.19 -24.06
N ASP A 295 5.16 21.45 -23.77
CA ASP A 295 4.06 21.78 -22.86
C ASP A 295 2.71 21.24 -23.36
N GLU A 296 2.47 21.23 -24.67
CA GLU A 296 1.28 20.64 -25.29
C GLU A 296 1.27 19.11 -25.17
N ILE A 297 2.40 18.45 -25.46
CA ILE A 297 2.55 16.99 -25.33
C ILE A 297 2.39 16.58 -23.86
N ASP A 298 3.00 17.29 -22.92
CA ASP A 298 2.84 17.06 -21.48
C ASP A 298 1.36 17.11 -21.09
N ARG A 299 0.62 18.13 -21.54
CA ARG A 299 -0.83 18.25 -21.25
C ARG A 299 -1.63 17.09 -21.85
N LEU A 300 -1.33 16.70 -23.08
CA LEU A 300 -2.01 15.60 -23.75
C LEU A 300 -1.82 14.27 -22.99
N TYR A 301 -0.58 13.91 -22.68
CA TYR A 301 -0.28 12.64 -22.02
C TYR A 301 -0.73 12.64 -20.56
N ASN A 302 -0.60 13.75 -19.83
CA ASN A 302 -1.14 13.86 -18.47
C ASN A 302 -2.68 13.73 -18.46
N SER A 303 -3.37 14.33 -19.45
CA SER A 303 -4.82 14.20 -19.59
C SER A 303 -5.23 12.75 -19.89
N ARG A 304 -4.54 12.09 -20.82
CA ARG A 304 -4.80 10.67 -21.17
C ARG A 304 -4.54 9.73 -19.99
N ALA A 305 -3.41 9.88 -19.31
CA ALA A 305 -3.09 9.08 -18.13
C ALA A 305 -4.16 9.25 -17.03
N LYS A 306 -4.64 10.48 -16.83
CA LYS A 306 -5.75 10.75 -15.91
C LYS A 306 -7.05 10.10 -16.36
N GLN A 307 -7.41 10.18 -17.64
CA GLN A 307 -8.62 9.53 -18.17
C GLN A 307 -8.59 8.00 -18.01
N LEU A 308 -7.46 7.37 -18.32
CA LEU A 308 -7.25 5.94 -18.06
C LEU A 308 -7.41 5.65 -16.56
N LYS A 309 -6.77 6.44 -15.70
CA LYS A 309 -6.85 6.27 -14.25
C LYS A 309 -8.30 6.40 -13.73
N ASP A 310 -9.04 7.41 -14.18
CA ASP A 310 -10.41 7.64 -13.78
C ASP A 310 -11.31 6.47 -14.23
N GLN A 311 -11.14 5.97 -15.46
CA GLN A 311 -11.86 4.79 -15.97
C GLN A 311 -11.54 3.52 -15.17
N LEU A 312 -10.27 3.32 -14.79
CA LEU A 312 -9.85 2.19 -13.96
C LEU A 312 -10.42 2.30 -12.54
N ASP A 313 -10.41 3.48 -11.94
CA ASP A 313 -11.00 3.72 -10.62
C ASP A 313 -12.51 3.42 -10.63
N ASP A 314 -13.23 3.83 -11.69
CA ASP A 314 -14.66 3.56 -11.85
C ASP A 314 -14.92 2.05 -11.95
N ALA A 315 -14.17 1.32 -12.78
CA ALA A 315 -14.30 -0.14 -12.91
C ALA A 315 -13.99 -0.88 -11.59
N ILE A 316 -12.93 -0.47 -10.88
CA ILE A 316 -12.58 -1.01 -9.57
C ILE A 316 -13.72 -0.79 -8.57
N ALA A 317 -14.33 0.39 -8.57
CA ALA A 317 -15.42 0.72 -7.66
C ALA A 317 -16.72 -0.02 -8.00
N GLU A 318 -17.06 -0.15 -9.29
CA GLU A 318 -18.25 -0.84 -9.78
C GLU A 318 -18.21 -2.34 -9.44
N GLU A 319 -17.07 -2.99 -9.63
CA GLU A 319 -16.88 -4.41 -9.32
C GLU A 319 -16.50 -4.69 -7.86
N GLY A 320 -16.22 -3.65 -7.07
CA GLY A 320 -15.84 -3.78 -5.66
C GLY A 320 -14.48 -4.45 -5.46
N LEU A 321 -13.56 -4.30 -6.41
CA LEU A 321 -12.28 -4.99 -6.42
C LEU A 321 -11.35 -4.49 -5.29
N PRO A 322 -10.50 -5.35 -4.71
CA PRO A 322 -9.52 -4.97 -3.70
C PRO A 322 -8.27 -4.30 -4.31
N LEU A 323 -8.45 -3.47 -5.34
CA LEU A 323 -7.37 -2.84 -6.09
C LEU A 323 -7.33 -1.32 -5.85
N LYS A 324 -6.22 -0.70 -6.22
CA LYS A 324 -6.06 0.77 -6.27
C LYS A 324 -5.24 1.18 -7.48
N THR A 325 -5.61 2.32 -8.07
CA THR A 325 -4.87 2.91 -9.19
C THR A 325 -3.90 4.00 -8.71
N ILE A 326 -2.70 4.01 -9.29
CA ILE A 326 -1.61 4.92 -9.00
C ILE A 326 -1.14 5.56 -10.30
N LEU A 327 -1.03 6.89 -10.30
CA LEU A 327 -0.33 7.62 -11.37
C LEU A 327 1.14 7.75 -11.00
N GLY A 328 2.00 7.03 -11.72
CA GLY A 328 3.45 7.12 -11.60
C GLY A 328 4.07 8.02 -12.67
N ASN A 329 5.39 8.02 -12.75
CA ASN A 329 6.12 8.74 -13.80
C ASN A 329 5.97 8.02 -15.14
N MET A 330 5.11 8.55 -16.02
CA MET A 330 4.82 7.98 -17.34
C MET A 330 4.27 6.54 -17.30
N VAL A 331 3.54 6.22 -16.23
CA VAL A 331 2.92 4.91 -16.00
C VAL A 331 1.60 5.06 -15.22
N VAL A 332 0.59 4.26 -15.55
CA VAL A 332 -0.62 4.08 -14.74
C VAL A 332 -0.62 2.67 -14.19
N GLU A 333 -0.49 2.52 -12.87
CA GLU A 333 -0.39 1.22 -12.20
C GLU A 333 -1.68 0.91 -11.45
N VAL A 334 -2.16 -0.33 -11.55
CA VAL A 334 -3.21 -0.89 -10.70
C VAL A 334 -2.59 -2.00 -9.88
N LYS A 335 -2.78 -1.97 -8.56
CA LYS A 335 -2.25 -3.03 -7.68
C LYS A 335 -3.20 -3.34 -6.54
N ASP A 336 -2.99 -4.48 -5.88
CA ASP A 336 -3.70 -4.82 -4.66
C ASP A 336 -3.57 -3.68 -3.62
N LYS A 337 -4.72 -3.15 -3.18
CA LYS A 337 -4.74 -2.00 -2.26
C LYS A 337 -4.22 -2.36 -0.87
N THR A 338 -4.31 -3.63 -0.51
CA THR A 338 -3.84 -4.20 0.77
C THR A 338 -2.33 -4.40 0.81
N LEU A 339 -1.63 -4.30 -0.33
CA LEU A 339 -0.17 -4.36 -0.39
C LEU A 339 0.44 -2.95 -0.33
N SER A 340 0.76 -2.54 0.90
CA SER A 340 1.46 -1.29 1.19
C SER A 340 2.10 -1.34 2.57
N LYS A 341 3.15 -0.53 2.78
CA LYS A 341 3.74 -0.36 4.13
C LYS A 341 2.68 0.12 5.14
N ARG A 342 1.68 0.91 4.70
CA ARG A 342 0.51 1.28 5.52
C ARG A 342 -0.20 0.07 6.11
N GLU A 343 -0.69 -0.81 5.24
CA GLU A 343 -1.51 -1.96 5.61
C GLU A 343 -0.68 -3.01 6.34
N ALA A 344 0.60 -3.15 5.99
CA ALA A 344 1.58 -3.93 6.73
C ALA A 344 1.66 -3.47 8.21
N VAL A 345 1.87 -2.17 8.45
CA VAL A 345 1.94 -1.63 9.82
C VAL A 345 0.58 -1.69 10.52
N LEU A 346 -0.54 -1.43 9.83
CA LEU A 346 -1.88 -1.60 10.40
C LEU A 346 -2.14 -3.04 10.84
N SER A 347 -1.68 -4.04 10.08
CA SER A 347 -1.82 -5.45 10.46
C SER A 347 -1.06 -5.78 11.74
N ILE A 348 0.13 -5.20 11.95
CA ILE A 348 0.91 -5.35 13.18
C ILE A 348 0.15 -4.76 14.38
N TYR A 349 -0.37 -3.53 14.23
CA TYR A 349 -1.15 -2.87 15.29
C TYR A 349 -2.46 -3.60 15.65
N LYS A 350 -3.04 -4.38 14.74
CA LYS A 350 -4.26 -5.17 15.03
C LYS A 350 -4.00 -6.32 15.98
N ASN A 351 -2.76 -6.82 16.02
CA ASN A 351 -2.37 -8.03 16.74
C ASN A 351 -1.68 -7.72 18.08
N ILE A 352 -1.61 -6.44 18.49
CA ILE A 352 -1.00 -6.05 19.76
C ILE A 352 -1.93 -5.16 20.58
N GLU A 353 -1.79 -5.29 21.90
CA GLU A 353 -2.30 -4.30 22.84
C GLU A 353 -1.43 -3.03 22.78
N HIS A 354 -2.03 -1.88 23.11
CA HIS A 354 -1.46 -0.55 22.90
C HIS A 354 0.02 -0.44 23.34
N PRO A 355 0.98 -0.34 22.41
CA PRO A 355 2.38 -0.21 22.78
C PRO A 355 2.61 1.12 23.50
N ASP A 356 3.43 1.13 24.55
CA ASP A 356 3.80 2.33 25.29
C ASP A 356 5.08 2.99 24.74
N PHE A 357 5.82 2.27 23.89
CA PHE A 357 6.93 2.78 23.10
C PHE A 357 6.79 2.34 21.63
N VAL A 358 7.00 3.28 20.71
CA VAL A 358 6.99 3.06 19.27
C VAL A 358 8.18 3.76 18.62
N LEU A 359 8.99 3.00 17.89
CA LEU A 359 10.01 3.52 16.96
C LEU A 359 9.70 3.03 15.55
N ILE A 360 9.56 3.94 14.59
CA ILE A 360 9.43 3.60 13.16
C ILE A 360 10.47 4.36 12.33
N GLY A 361 11.30 3.65 11.56
CA GLY A 361 12.27 4.22 10.63
C GLY A 361 11.95 3.94 9.17
N GLY A 362 12.21 4.93 8.30
CA GLY A 362 12.03 4.81 6.84
C GLY A 362 12.69 5.97 6.09
N ASP A 363 12.83 5.90 4.77
CA ASP A 363 13.49 6.91 3.93
C ASP A 363 12.69 7.31 2.68
N ASP A 364 11.74 6.50 2.24
CA ASP A 364 11.07 6.63 0.95
C ASP A 364 9.62 7.18 1.08
N PRO A 365 8.98 7.56 -0.04
CA PRO A 365 7.59 8.01 0.01
C PRO A 365 6.58 6.95 0.50
N ALA A 366 6.88 5.66 0.40
CA ALA A 366 6.02 4.60 0.93
C ALA A 366 6.11 4.49 2.47
N ASP A 367 7.21 4.93 3.07
CA ASP A 367 7.39 4.98 4.54
C ASP A 367 6.55 6.06 5.21
N GLU A 368 6.20 7.11 4.48
CA GLU A 368 5.31 8.17 4.98
C GLU A 368 3.98 7.60 5.47
N ASP A 369 3.49 6.55 4.79
CA ASP A 369 2.29 5.83 5.21
C ASP A 369 2.47 5.13 6.57
N MET A 370 3.66 4.60 6.88
CA MET A 370 3.94 4.00 8.19
C MET A 370 3.90 5.05 9.29
N PHE A 371 4.48 6.23 9.04
CA PHE A 371 4.49 7.32 10.00
C PHE A 371 3.08 7.83 10.29
N GLN A 372 2.25 7.99 9.26
CA GLN A 372 0.85 8.36 9.42
C GLN A 372 0.09 7.36 10.28
N VAL A 373 0.28 6.05 10.07
CA VAL A 373 -0.35 5.02 10.90
C VAL A 373 0.09 5.18 12.36
N ALA A 374 1.38 5.39 12.63
CA ALA A 374 1.87 5.61 13.99
C ALA A 374 1.18 6.81 14.68
N HIS A 375 1.01 7.92 13.96
CA HIS A 375 0.36 9.13 14.49
C HIS A 375 -1.13 8.94 14.72
N GLU A 376 -1.80 8.19 13.85
CA GLU A 376 -3.21 7.81 14.03
C GLU A 376 -3.38 6.95 15.29
N GLN A 377 -2.48 6.00 15.52
CA GLN A 377 -2.49 5.13 16.71
C GLN A 377 -2.14 5.91 17.98
N GLU A 378 -1.14 6.80 17.93
CA GLU A 378 -0.82 7.71 19.04
C GLU A 378 -2.02 8.58 19.42
N SER A 379 -2.71 9.13 18.42
CA SER A 379 -3.90 9.97 18.61
C SER A 379 -5.09 9.17 19.15
N LYS A 380 -5.21 7.88 18.80
CA LYS A 380 -6.20 6.97 19.41
C LYS A 380 -5.82 6.68 20.86
N ALA A 381 -4.59 6.30 21.15
CA ALA A 381 -4.10 6.00 22.50
C ALA A 381 -4.34 7.18 23.47
N LYS A 382 -4.01 8.41 23.05
CA LYS A 382 -4.25 9.64 23.82
C LYS A 382 -5.71 9.88 24.16
N ARG A 383 -6.63 9.54 23.26
CA ARG A 383 -8.08 9.65 23.52
C ARG A 383 -8.58 8.66 24.57
N TYR A 384 -7.87 7.54 24.76
CA TYR A 384 -8.17 6.54 25.80
C TYR A 384 -7.35 6.73 27.08
N GLY A 385 -6.60 7.84 27.22
CA GLY A 385 -5.82 8.15 28.42
C GLY A 385 -4.40 7.59 28.43
N ASN A 386 -3.98 6.90 27.37
CA ASN A 386 -2.62 6.39 27.22
C ASN A 386 -1.74 7.43 26.51
N SER A 387 -0.47 7.58 26.92
CA SER A 387 0.46 8.50 26.27
C SER A 387 1.74 7.78 25.85
N PRO A 388 1.70 6.98 24.78
CA PRO A 388 2.88 6.27 24.33
C PRO A 388 3.96 7.23 23.84
N PHE A 389 5.22 6.85 24.04
CA PHE A 389 6.33 7.52 23.37
C PHE A 389 6.37 7.04 21.91
N VAL A 390 6.19 7.96 20.96
CA VAL A 390 6.20 7.62 19.53
C VAL A 390 7.25 8.44 18.80
N ALA A 391 8.30 7.77 18.31
CA ALA A 391 9.34 8.30 17.46
C ALA A 391 9.23 7.74 16.04
N THR A 392 8.83 8.60 15.09
CA THR A 392 8.93 8.30 13.66
C THR A 392 10.11 9.06 13.09
N VAL A 393 10.98 8.36 12.37
CA VAL A 393 12.28 8.88 11.93
C VAL A 393 12.40 8.71 10.41
N HIS A 394 12.48 9.83 9.71
CA HIS A 394 12.78 9.84 8.27
C HIS A 394 14.30 9.94 8.05
N VAL A 395 14.84 9.07 7.21
CA VAL A 395 16.27 9.07 6.84
C VAL A 395 16.42 9.80 5.51
N SER A 396 17.03 10.99 5.51
CA SER A 396 17.24 11.75 4.27
C SER A 396 18.37 12.76 4.38
N HIS A 397 19.22 12.79 3.37
CA HIS A 397 20.23 13.83 3.21
C HIS A 397 19.61 15.21 2.94
N ASP A 398 18.42 15.25 2.32
CA ASP A 398 17.71 16.47 1.99
C ASP A 398 16.88 16.96 3.19
N LYS A 399 17.36 18.03 3.81
CA LYS A 399 16.68 18.67 4.95
C LYS A 399 15.35 19.35 4.59
N GLY A 400 15.09 19.60 3.30
CA GLY A 400 13.87 20.21 2.80
C GLY A 400 12.81 19.21 2.38
N LYS A 401 13.10 17.91 2.43
CA LYS A 401 12.14 16.87 2.06
C LYS A 401 10.93 16.93 3.01
N ARG A 402 9.74 16.95 2.41
CA ARG A 402 8.50 16.87 3.19
C ARG A 402 8.32 15.45 3.68
N THR A 403 8.11 15.31 4.98
CA THR A 403 7.83 14.04 5.67
C THR A 403 6.84 14.29 6.79
N ASP A 404 6.00 13.30 7.08
CA ASP A 404 5.12 13.21 8.24
C ASP A 404 5.88 12.65 9.46
N ALA A 405 7.13 12.21 9.33
CA ALA A 405 7.95 11.81 10.47
C ALA A 405 8.15 12.96 11.47
N LYS A 406 8.19 12.63 12.76
CA LYS A 406 8.46 13.61 13.84
C LYS A 406 9.91 14.08 13.85
N TYR A 407 10.81 13.19 13.44
CA TYR A 407 12.24 13.40 13.47
C TYR A 407 12.86 13.05 12.13
N MET A 408 14.04 13.62 11.89
CA MET A 408 14.81 13.35 10.69
C MET A 408 16.28 13.13 11.06
N VAL A 409 16.88 12.12 10.44
CA VAL A 409 18.32 11.86 10.47
C VAL A 409 18.85 11.91 9.04
N ARG A 410 20.13 12.22 8.86
CA ARG A 410 20.65 12.55 7.53
C ARG A 410 21.00 11.34 6.69
N VAL A 411 21.30 10.23 7.34
CA VAL A 411 22.02 9.10 6.76
C VAL A 411 21.65 7.80 7.49
N PRO A 412 21.68 6.65 6.80
CA PRO A 412 21.38 5.35 7.40
C PRO A 412 22.20 5.05 8.65
N HIS A 413 23.47 5.48 8.68
CA HIS A 413 24.34 5.23 9.85
C HIS A 413 23.85 5.92 11.14
N GLU A 414 23.20 7.08 11.04
CA GLU A 414 22.66 7.78 12.23
C GLU A 414 21.46 7.01 12.81
N PHE A 415 20.58 6.49 11.94
CA PHE A 415 19.48 5.63 12.36
C PHE A 415 20.00 4.31 12.94
N ARG A 416 20.97 3.66 12.27
CA ARG A 416 21.64 2.47 12.82
C ARG A 416 22.25 2.73 14.18
N GLY A 417 22.92 3.87 14.38
CA GLY A 417 23.47 4.24 15.67
C GLY A 417 22.43 4.34 16.79
N LEU A 418 21.21 4.79 16.48
CA LEU A 418 20.08 4.73 17.43
C LEU A 418 19.71 3.27 17.73
N VAL A 419 19.54 2.44 16.70
CA VAL A 419 19.20 1.01 16.85
C VAL A 419 20.24 0.29 17.71
N SER A 420 21.54 0.52 17.48
CA SER A 420 22.64 -0.03 18.29
C SER A 420 22.64 0.47 19.74
N LYS A 421 22.22 1.71 19.98
CA LYS A 421 22.06 2.22 21.36
C LYS A 421 20.91 1.54 22.09
N LEU A 422 19.82 1.23 21.39
CA LEU A 422 18.68 0.51 21.95
C LEU A 422 19.03 -0.95 22.22
N SER A 423 19.71 -1.63 21.29
CA SER A 423 20.15 -3.03 21.47
C SER A 423 21.08 -3.18 22.67
N ALA A 424 21.99 -2.22 22.88
CA ALA A 424 22.89 -2.20 24.04
C ALA A 424 22.22 -1.75 25.36
N SER A 425 20.96 -1.33 25.32
CA SER A 425 20.19 -0.85 26.48
C SER A 425 19.13 -1.84 26.96
N GLY A 426 18.92 -2.94 26.21
CA GLY A 426 18.06 -4.06 26.56
C GLY A 426 18.53 -4.75 27.83
#